data_AF-A0A9X1MRF4-F1
#
_entry.id   AF-A0A9X1MRF4-F1
#
_cell.length_a   1.000
_cell.length_b   1.000
_cell.length_c   1.000
_cell.angle_alpha   90.00
_cell.angle_beta   90.00
_cell.angle_gamma   90.00
#
_symmetry.space_group_name_H-M   'P 1'
#
loop_
_entity.id
_entity.type
_entity.pdbx_description
1 polymer ?
#
loop_
_entity_poly.entity_id
_entity_poly.type
_entity_poly.pdbx_seq_one_letter_code
_entity_poly.pdbx_strand_id
1 'polypeptide(L)'
;MTGSVRRGQWLFFVIVIPVALLESANLVLAFLRPWNEISWFRGVIIPAVLLLLCYSLWFGSRSTRSTLAIWLGLKGLVLSAIIFAIANAMFKETPPEAMQLLFQIMLRVAGVIAVGACFYFWAGLTVWLSPSLRKFLDLQEMKEQELGVSPFAWLRRRSTHSLVHRYIGELPLPSRVLLLADPKNLPGLSVTGFGGEAAYLFMTQESTPPRYGRVHSVRVMFETADEVRRRRLGEVPIDTARLVLVDQGNYDRDWNEEGPMRRGIIVTRNSDDLIEELHESLGVEIEGTFSGYPCIKGPVSEELEAEIRAYIASNPKYPDYFTHFEIATDSSLERALCPEDGLQPIADRPKGLFFVCGAGYGDGTYDVIGEFANERLVALEINFLTEEEAKRVEASLPG
;
A
#
# COMPACT_ATOMS: atom_id res chain seq x y z
N MET A 1 -9.03 -13.07 -6.88
CA MET A 1 -8.19 -12.60 -8.02
C MET A 1 -9.09 -12.39 -9.24
N THR A 2 -9.16 -11.20 -9.84
CA THR A 2 -10.12 -10.93 -10.93
C THR A 2 -9.72 -11.63 -12.24
N GLY A 3 -10.69 -11.92 -13.12
CA GLY A 3 -10.42 -12.55 -14.42
C GLY A 3 -9.44 -11.76 -15.29
N SER A 4 -9.43 -10.43 -15.18
CA SER A 4 -8.48 -9.56 -15.91
C SER A 4 -7.03 -9.72 -15.43
N VAL A 5 -6.81 -9.92 -14.13
CA VAL A 5 -5.47 -10.14 -13.56
C VAL A 5 -4.94 -11.51 -14.00
N ARG A 6 -5.78 -12.55 -14.00
CA ARG A 6 -5.39 -13.90 -14.47
C ARG A 6 -4.98 -13.89 -15.95
N ARG A 7 -5.69 -13.15 -16.81
CA ARG A 7 -5.30 -12.94 -18.21
C ARG A 7 -3.97 -12.19 -18.32
N GLY A 8 -3.75 -11.16 -17.50
CA GLY A 8 -2.48 -10.42 -17.45
C GLY A 8 -1.30 -11.31 -17.06
N GLN A 9 -1.48 -12.15 -16.04
CA GLN A 9 -0.48 -13.13 -15.61
C GLN A 9 -0.16 -14.13 -16.73
N TRP A 10 -1.18 -14.64 -17.43
CA TRP A 10 -0.98 -15.55 -18.55
C TRP A 10 -0.22 -14.88 -19.71
N LEU A 11 -0.58 -13.64 -20.06
CA LEU A 11 0.15 -12.85 -21.06
C LEU A 11 1.61 -12.62 -20.66
N PHE A 12 1.89 -12.36 -19.38
CA PHE A 12 3.26 -12.27 -18.87
C PHE A 12 4.02 -13.57 -19.15
N PHE A 13 3.45 -14.72 -18.82
CA PHE A 13 4.10 -16.01 -19.05
C PHE A 13 4.30 -16.34 -20.53
N VAL A 14 3.32 -16.07 -21.39
CA VAL A 14 3.42 -16.38 -22.82
C VAL A 14 4.41 -15.47 -23.56
N ILE A 15 4.66 -14.27 -23.05
CA ILE A 15 5.47 -13.26 -23.75
C ILE A 15 6.85 -13.11 -23.09
N VAL A 16 6.88 -12.86 -21.79
CA VAL A 16 8.10 -12.50 -21.07
C VAL A 16 8.99 -13.71 -20.82
N ILE A 17 8.42 -14.89 -20.52
CA ILE A 17 9.24 -16.10 -20.31
C ILE A 17 10.00 -16.50 -21.59
N PRO A 18 9.38 -16.60 -22.79
CA PRO A 18 10.15 -16.94 -23.98
C PRO A 18 11.27 -15.95 -24.31
N VAL A 19 11.04 -14.65 -24.09
CA VAL A 19 12.10 -13.63 -24.19
C VAL A 19 13.22 -13.95 -23.21
N ALA A 20 12.91 -14.18 -21.93
CA ALA A 20 13.90 -14.48 -20.91
C ALA A 20 14.69 -15.77 -21.21
N LEU A 21 14.02 -16.82 -21.68
CA LEU A 21 14.68 -18.07 -22.09
C LEU A 21 15.64 -17.85 -23.27
N LEU A 22 15.20 -17.08 -24.28
CA LEU A 22 16.02 -16.78 -25.45
C LEU A 22 17.25 -15.92 -25.09
N GLU A 23 17.10 -14.91 -24.23
CA GLU A 23 18.24 -14.13 -23.76
C GLU A 23 19.18 -14.94 -22.86
N SER A 24 18.64 -15.84 -22.03
CA SER A 24 19.46 -16.76 -21.24
C SER A 24 20.28 -17.68 -22.15
N ALA A 25 19.69 -18.20 -23.22
CA ALA A 25 20.40 -19.00 -24.21
C ALA A 25 21.48 -18.18 -24.94
N ASN A 26 21.19 -16.94 -25.35
CA ASN A 26 22.18 -16.05 -25.96
C ASN A 26 23.37 -15.78 -25.02
N LEU A 27 23.09 -15.55 -23.74
CA LEU A 27 24.09 -15.31 -22.72
C LEU A 27 25.00 -16.54 -22.54
N VAL A 28 24.41 -17.74 -22.43
CA VAL A 28 25.16 -19.00 -22.35
C VAL A 28 26.01 -19.21 -23.60
N LEU A 29 25.45 -19.02 -24.80
CA LEU A 29 26.18 -19.15 -26.06
C LEU A 29 27.34 -18.16 -26.18
N ALA A 30 27.22 -16.96 -25.61
CA ALA A 30 28.31 -15.99 -25.58
C ALA A 30 29.47 -16.47 -24.70
N PHE A 31 29.19 -17.11 -23.56
CA PHE A 31 30.21 -17.66 -22.67
C PHE A 31 30.85 -18.96 -23.16
N LEU A 32 30.22 -19.67 -24.10
CA LEU A 32 30.81 -20.85 -24.75
C LEU A 32 31.84 -20.50 -25.84
N ARG A 33 31.94 -19.23 -26.25
CA ARG A 33 32.91 -18.78 -27.26
C ARG A 33 34.30 -18.55 -26.63
N PRO A 34 35.38 -18.70 -27.42
CA PRO A 34 36.72 -18.27 -27.01
C PRO A 34 36.71 -16.81 -26.54
N TRP A 35 37.45 -16.50 -25.48
CA TRP A 35 37.42 -15.20 -24.79
C TRP A 35 37.70 -14.00 -25.71
N ASN A 36 38.54 -14.19 -26.72
CA ASN A 36 38.89 -13.20 -27.74
C ASN A 36 37.81 -12.95 -28.80
N GLU A 37 36.78 -13.80 -28.88
CA GLU A 37 35.67 -13.69 -29.84
C GLU A 37 34.36 -13.22 -29.19
N ILE A 38 34.37 -12.99 -27.87
CA ILE A 38 33.19 -12.55 -27.13
C ILE A 38 32.92 -11.08 -27.45
N SER A 39 31.79 -10.82 -28.13
CA SER A 39 31.22 -9.48 -28.19
C SER A 39 30.57 -9.16 -26.85
N TRP A 40 31.32 -8.60 -25.90
CA TRP A 40 30.83 -8.30 -24.55
C TRP A 40 29.52 -7.51 -24.54
N PHE A 41 29.43 -6.49 -25.39
CA PHE A 41 28.24 -5.65 -25.45
C PHE A 41 27.00 -6.42 -25.97
N ARG A 42 27.12 -7.10 -27.12
CA ARG A 42 25.98 -7.77 -27.78
C ARG A 42 25.65 -9.14 -27.19
N GLY A 43 26.67 -9.88 -26.76
CA GLY A 43 26.56 -11.25 -26.27
C GLY A 43 26.33 -11.36 -24.76
N VAL A 44 26.75 -10.36 -23.98
CA VAL A 44 26.68 -10.43 -22.51
C VAL A 44 25.82 -9.30 -21.93
N ILE A 45 26.18 -8.04 -22.18
CA ILE A 45 25.53 -6.88 -21.53
C ILE A 45 24.07 -6.75 -21.96
N ILE A 46 23.77 -6.76 -23.27
CA ILE A 46 22.38 -6.62 -23.75
C ILE A 46 21.47 -7.75 -23.22
N PRO A 47 21.82 -9.04 -23.34
CA PRO A 47 21.01 -10.12 -22.78
C PRO A 47 20.82 -10.00 -21.27
N ALA A 48 21.88 -9.67 -20.52
CA ALA A 48 21.80 -9.48 -19.07
C ALA A 48 20.85 -8.34 -18.67
N VAL A 49 20.91 -7.20 -19.37
CA VAL A 49 20.00 -6.07 -19.14
C VAL A 49 18.55 -6.47 -19.47
N LEU A 50 18.31 -7.20 -20.55
CA LEU A 50 16.97 -7.68 -20.90
C LEU A 50 16.42 -8.67 -19.87
N LEU A 51 17.25 -9.59 -19.36
CA LEU A 51 16.88 -10.49 -18.27
C LEU A 51 16.52 -9.72 -17.01
N LEU A 52 17.31 -8.70 -16.66
CA LEU A 52 17.05 -7.83 -15.52
C LEU A 52 15.76 -7.03 -15.70
N LEU A 53 15.45 -6.55 -16.90
CA LEU A 53 14.17 -5.91 -17.21
C LEU A 53 13.00 -6.89 -17.11
N CYS A 54 13.14 -8.12 -17.62
CA CYS A 54 12.10 -9.16 -17.50
C CYS A 54 11.84 -9.51 -16.04
N TYR A 55 12.90 -9.64 -15.25
CA TYR A 55 12.84 -9.89 -13.81
C TYR A 55 12.21 -8.71 -13.08
N SER A 56 12.66 -7.48 -13.31
CA SER A 56 12.08 -6.25 -12.72
C SER A 56 10.60 -6.05 -13.10
N LEU A 57 10.21 -6.50 -14.30
CA LEU A 57 8.81 -6.43 -14.73
C LEU A 57 7.91 -7.34 -13.90
N TRP A 58 8.41 -8.49 -13.42
CA TRP A 58 7.64 -9.36 -12.52
C TRP A 58 7.20 -8.64 -11.25
N PHE A 59 8.02 -7.70 -10.77
CA PHE A 59 7.79 -6.86 -9.60
C PHE A 59 6.95 -5.60 -9.91
N GLY A 60 6.26 -5.54 -11.05
CA GLY A 60 5.25 -4.52 -11.31
C GLY A 60 5.75 -3.13 -11.73
N SER A 61 7.07 -2.92 -11.92
CA SER A 61 7.60 -1.59 -12.26
C SER A 61 7.06 -1.04 -13.59
N ARG A 62 6.33 0.09 -13.52
CA ARG A 62 5.75 0.77 -14.70
C ARG A 62 6.81 1.29 -15.67
N SER A 63 7.92 1.82 -15.15
CA SER A 63 9.02 2.30 -16.01
C SER A 63 9.66 1.14 -16.77
N THR A 64 9.91 0.02 -16.09
CA THR A 64 10.47 -1.20 -16.70
C THR A 64 9.58 -1.73 -17.83
N ARG A 65 8.25 -1.64 -17.69
CA ARG A 65 7.31 -2.01 -18.75
C ARG A 65 7.54 -1.22 -20.03
N SER A 66 7.59 0.12 -19.95
CA SER A 66 7.80 0.98 -21.11
C SER A 66 9.17 0.75 -21.74
N THR A 67 10.21 0.65 -20.90
CA THR A 67 11.58 0.36 -21.37
C THR A 67 11.67 -0.99 -22.07
N LEU A 68 11.12 -2.06 -21.47
CA LEU A 68 11.13 -3.39 -22.08
C LEU A 68 10.35 -3.40 -23.40
N ALA A 69 9.18 -2.77 -23.45
CA ALA A 69 8.39 -2.71 -24.67
C ALA A 69 9.09 -1.95 -25.81
N ILE A 70 9.76 -0.82 -25.52
CA ILE A 70 10.60 -0.11 -26.50
C ILE A 70 11.73 -1.02 -26.99
N TRP A 71 12.43 -1.69 -26.07
CA TRP A 71 13.54 -2.58 -26.42
C TRP A 71 13.11 -3.74 -27.31
N LEU A 72 12.00 -4.40 -26.98
CA LEU A 72 11.45 -5.49 -27.78
C LEU A 72 11.01 -4.99 -29.18
N GLY A 73 10.35 -3.83 -29.24
CA GLY A 73 9.96 -3.20 -30.50
C GLY A 73 11.17 -2.86 -31.39
N LEU A 74 12.19 -2.20 -30.81
CA LEU A 74 13.44 -1.88 -31.51
C LEU A 74 14.17 -3.14 -31.99
N LYS A 75 14.24 -4.18 -31.16
CA LYS A 75 14.86 -5.46 -31.53
C LYS A 75 14.13 -6.11 -32.71
N GLY A 76 12.80 -6.11 -32.71
CA GLY A 76 11.99 -6.58 -33.85
C GLY A 76 12.23 -5.78 -35.13
N LEU A 77 12.35 -4.44 -35.03
CA LEU A 77 12.66 -3.58 -36.17
C LEU A 77 14.07 -3.82 -36.72
N VAL A 78 15.08 -3.94 -35.85
CA VAL A 78 16.47 -4.23 -36.25
C VAL A 78 16.57 -5.58 -36.94
N LEU A 79 15.92 -6.62 -36.41
CA LEU A 79 15.89 -7.94 -37.06
C LEU A 79 15.21 -7.87 -38.43
N SER A 80 14.09 -7.17 -38.55
CA SER A 80 13.42 -6.94 -39.83
C SER A 80 14.34 -6.22 -40.84
N ALA A 81 15.07 -5.20 -40.40
CA ALA A 81 16.01 -4.47 -41.24
C ALA A 81 17.18 -5.35 -41.69
N ILE A 82 17.70 -6.21 -40.81
CA ILE A 82 18.76 -7.18 -41.14
C ILE A 82 18.26 -8.17 -42.18
N ILE A 83 17.05 -8.72 -42.02
CA ILE A 83 16.45 -9.63 -43.01
C ILE A 83 16.34 -8.92 -44.37
N PHE A 84 15.83 -7.69 -44.38
CA PHE A 84 15.67 -6.92 -45.60
C PHE A 84 17.03 -6.65 -46.28
N ALA A 85 18.05 -6.29 -45.51
CA ALA A 85 19.40 -6.07 -46.01
C ALA A 85 20.03 -7.35 -46.58
N ILE A 86 19.92 -8.48 -45.87
CA ILE A 86 20.41 -9.79 -46.34
C ILE A 86 19.68 -10.18 -47.62
N ALA A 87 18.34 -10.08 -47.63
CA ALA A 87 17.53 -10.37 -48.80
C ALA A 87 17.98 -9.54 -50.00
N ASN A 88 18.08 -8.21 -49.84
CA ASN A 88 18.49 -7.30 -50.90
C ASN A 88 19.91 -7.58 -51.41
N ALA A 89 20.86 -7.86 -50.51
CA ALA A 89 22.23 -8.22 -50.90
C ALA A 89 22.27 -9.53 -51.69
N MET A 90 21.55 -10.56 -51.21
CA MET A 90 21.45 -11.84 -51.89
C MET A 90 20.76 -11.72 -53.26
N PHE A 91 19.68 -10.95 -53.38
CA PHE A 91 19.00 -10.70 -54.66
C PHE A 91 19.89 -10.01 -55.69
N LYS A 92 20.80 -9.13 -55.24
CA LYS A 92 21.72 -8.41 -56.15
C LYS A 92 22.86 -9.28 -56.67
N GLU A 93 23.40 -10.15 -55.81
CA GLU A 93 24.62 -10.92 -56.11
C GLU A 93 24.35 -12.33 -56.68
N THR A 94 23.10 -12.82 -56.64
CA THR A 94 22.82 -14.20 -57.04
C THR A 94 22.51 -14.32 -58.55
N PRO A 95 23.21 -15.21 -59.29
CA PRO A 95 22.90 -15.48 -60.69
C PRO A 95 21.49 -16.07 -60.86
N PRO A 96 20.80 -15.83 -61.99
CA PRO A 96 19.43 -16.32 -62.23
C PRO A 96 19.26 -17.83 -62.05
N GLU A 97 20.30 -18.61 -62.39
CA GLU A 97 20.31 -20.07 -62.33
C GLU A 97 20.33 -20.61 -60.89
N ALA A 98 20.87 -19.86 -59.93
CA ALA A 98 20.95 -20.23 -58.53
C ALA A 98 19.77 -19.71 -57.68
N MET A 99 18.87 -18.91 -58.27
CA MET A 99 17.78 -18.23 -57.57
C MET A 99 16.84 -19.18 -56.83
N GLN A 100 16.57 -20.38 -57.37
CA GLN A 100 15.65 -21.33 -56.75
C GLN A 100 16.23 -21.94 -55.47
N LEU A 101 17.52 -22.31 -55.48
CA LEU A 101 18.22 -22.83 -54.30
C LEU A 101 18.39 -21.73 -53.23
N LEU A 102 18.77 -20.53 -53.65
CA LEU A 102 18.85 -19.35 -52.80
C LEU A 102 17.52 -19.09 -52.10
N PHE A 103 16.41 -19.11 -52.85
CA PHE A 103 15.09 -18.86 -52.30
C PHE A 103 14.70 -19.89 -51.24
N GLN A 104 15.05 -21.17 -51.41
CA GLN A 104 14.79 -22.21 -50.40
C GLN A 104 15.61 -22.01 -49.11
N ILE A 105 16.89 -21.63 -49.24
CA ILE A 105 17.76 -21.36 -48.10
C ILE A 105 17.29 -20.09 -47.37
N MET A 106 16.97 -19.04 -48.12
CA MET A 106 16.39 -17.81 -47.60
C MET A 106 15.06 -18.08 -46.90
N LEU A 107 14.16 -18.85 -47.48
CA LEU A 107 12.87 -19.15 -46.86
C LEU A 107 13.04 -19.80 -45.47
N ARG A 108 14.03 -20.69 -45.31
CA ARG A 108 14.31 -21.35 -44.02
C ARG A 108 14.99 -20.41 -43.03
N VAL A 109 16.06 -19.73 -43.43
CA VAL A 109 16.85 -18.87 -42.53
C VAL A 109 16.11 -17.55 -42.26
N ALA A 110 15.70 -16.84 -43.30
CA ALA A 110 14.91 -15.62 -43.17
C ALA A 110 13.53 -15.90 -42.57
N GLY A 111 12.94 -17.08 -42.79
CA GLY A 111 11.68 -17.47 -42.15
C GLY A 111 11.80 -17.53 -40.63
N VAL A 112 12.84 -18.19 -40.10
CA VAL A 112 13.09 -18.25 -38.65
C VAL A 112 13.38 -16.85 -38.08
N ILE A 113 14.21 -16.05 -38.76
CA ILE A 113 14.52 -14.68 -38.29
C ILE A 113 13.28 -13.79 -38.38
N ALA A 114 12.44 -13.94 -39.41
CA ALA A 114 11.18 -13.18 -39.57
C ALA A 114 10.18 -13.53 -38.48
N VAL A 115 10.00 -14.82 -38.18
CA VAL A 115 9.16 -15.26 -37.05
C VAL A 115 9.67 -14.65 -35.74
N GLY A 116 11.00 -14.65 -35.52
CA GLY A 116 11.61 -13.99 -34.36
C GLY A 116 11.34 -12.48 -34.33
N ALA A 117 11.54 -11.78 -35.45
CA ALA A 117 11.31 -10.35 -35.57
C ALA A 117 9.85 -9.97 -35.30
N CYS A 118 8.91 -10.71 -35.89
CA CYS A 118 7.49 -10.57 -35.64
C CYS A 118 7.16 -10.84 -34.16
N PHE A 119 7.70 -11.91 -33.57
CA PHE A 119 7.48 -12.21 -32.16
C PHE A 119 7.93 -11.06 -31.26
N TYR A 120 9.14 -10.54 -31.43
CA TYR A 120 9.65 -9.41 -30.63
C TYR A 120 8.81 -8.15 -30.79
N PHE A 121 8.41 -7.83 -32.02
CA PHE A 121 7.56 -6.66 -32.28
C PHE A 121 6.19 -6.78 -31.62
N TRP A 122 5.52 -7.92 -31.79
CA TRP A 122 4.22 -8.19 -31.17
C TRP A 122 4.30 -8.30 -29.64
N ALA A 123 5.38 -8.87 -29.11
CA ALA A 123 5.67 -8.90 -27.68
C ALA A 123 5.79 -7.48 -27.11
N GLY A 124 6.58 -6.61 -27.74
CA GLY A 124 6.72 -5.22 -27.35
C GLY A 124 5.39 -4.47 -27.36
N LEU A 125 4.62 -4.61 -28.45
CA LEU A 125 3.30 -3.99 -28.57
C LEU A 125 2.31 -4.47 -27.50
N THR A 126 2.31 -5.78 -27.22
CA THR A 126 1.41 -6.36 -26.20
C THR A 126 1.81 -5.93 -24.80
N VAL A 127 3.11 -5.90 -24.49
CA VAL A 127 3.62 -5.36 -23.22
C VAL A 127 3.22 -3.90 -23.09
N TRP A 128 3.32 -3.09 -24.14
CA TRP A 128 2.95 -1.67 -24.11
C TRP A 128 1.45 -1.45 -23.92
N LEU A 129 0.61 -2.09 -24.75
CA LEU A 129 -0.81 -1.72 -24.87
C LEU A 129 -1.76 -2.57 -24.02
N SER A 130 -1.35 -3.74 -23.51
CA SER A 130 -2.29 -4.64 -22.83
C SER A 130 -2.80 -4.07 -21.49
N PRO A 131 -4.12 -3.84 -21.34
CA PRO A 131 -4.71 -3.38 -20.08
C PRO A 131 -4.76 -4.50 -19.03
N SER A 132 -4.85 -5.77 -19.47
CA SER A 132 -4.83 -6.92 -18.55
C SER A 132 -3.45 -7.09 -17.93
N LEU A 133 -2.39 -6.94 -18.72
CA LEU A 133 -1.02 -6.95 -18.20
C LEU A 133 -0.79 -5.79 -17.24
N ARG A 134 -1.30 -4.58 -17.56
CA ARG A 134 -1.24 -3.42 -16.65
C ARG A 134 -1.80 -3.75 -15.26
N LYS A 135 -3.02 -4.28 -15.21
CA LYS A 135 -3.69 -4.64 -13.95
C LYS A 135 -2.94 -5.72 -13.17
N PHE A 136 -2.33 -6.68 -13.87
CA PHE A 136 -1.48 -7.68 -13.23
C PHE A 136 -0.22 -7.06 -12.60
N LEU A 137 0.46 -6.17 -13.33
CA LEU A 137 1.66 -5.49 -12.84
C LEU A 137 1.35 -4.55 -11.67
N ASP A 138 0.25 -3.80 -11.74
CA ASP A 138 -0.20 -2.95 -10.62
C ASP A 138 -0.47 -3.81 -9.35
N LEU A 139 -1.04 -5.02 -9.49
CA LEU A 139 -1.23 -5.93 -8.37
C LEU A 139 0.10 -6.49 -7.82
N GLN A 140 1.07 -6.80 -8.68
CA GLN A 140 2.39 -7.26 -8.24
C GLN A 140 3.15 -6.15 -7.51
N GLU A 141 3.06 -4.91 -7.99
CA GLU A 141 3.62 -3.74 -7.32
C GLU A 141 3.01 -3.58 -5.92
N MET A 142 1.68 -3.72 -5.79
CA MET A 142 1.01 -3.70 -4.48
C MET A 142 1.51 -4.81 -3.55
N LYS A 143 1.61 -6.05 -4.05
CA LYS A 143 2.11 -7.20 -3.25
C LYS A 143 3.56 -7.03 -2.81
N GLU A 144 4.41 -6.50 -3.69
CA GLU A 144 5.82 -6.24 -3.38
C GLU A 144 5.95 -5.14 -2.31
N GLN A 145 5.13 -4.10 -2.40
CA GLN A 145 5.05 -3.04 -1.38
C GLN A 145 4.59 -3.59 -0.03
N GLU A 146 3.58 -4.47 -0.02
CA GLU A 146 3.08 -5.12 1.21
C GLU A 146 4.12 -6.02 1.88
N LEU A 147 4.91 -6.76 1.10
CA LEU A 147 5.92 -7.69 1.62
C LEU A 147 7.25 -7.00 1.97
N GLY A 148 7.51 -5.79 1.47
CA GLY A 148 8.77 -5.08 1.69
C GLY A 148 10.00 -5.75 1.05
N VAL A 149 9.80 -6.80 0.26
CA VAL A 149 10.88 -7.59 -0.37
C VAL A 149 11.03 -7.20 -1.83
N SER A 150 11.57 -6.01 -2.09
CA SER A 150 12.01 -5.63 -3.44
C SER A 150 13.53 -5.74 -3.56
N PRO A 151 14.08 -6.60 -4.44
CA PRO A 151 15.52 -6.61 -4.73
C PRO A 151 15.98 -5.29 -5.40
N PHE A 152 15.03 -4.46 -5.85
CA PHE A 152 15.28 -3.14 -6.43
C PHE A 152 14.78 -1.99 -5.53
N ALA A 153 14.45 -2.25 -4.26
CA ALA A 153 14.07 -1.20 -3.30
C ALA A 153 15.09 -0.06 -3.25
N TRP A 154 16.37 -0.40 -3.34
CA TRP A 154 17.48 0.56 -3.32
C TRP A 154 17.51 1.48 -4.56
N LEU A 155 17.06 0.99 -5.73
CA LEU A 155 16.91 1.78 -6.95
C LEU A 155 15.62 2.62 -6.95
N ARG A 156 14.57 2.15 -6.26
CA ARG A 156 13.30 2.86 -6.09
C ARG A 156 13.30 3.86 -4.92
N ARG A 157 14.36 3.91 -4.11
CA ARG A 157 14.53 4.85 -2.96
C ARG A 157 14.63 6.34 -3.34
N ARG A 158 14.29 6.71 -4.57
CA ARG A 158 13.84 8.07 -4.94
C ARG A 158 12.32 8.11 -5.01
N SER A 159 11.64 7.61 -3.98
CA SER A 159 10.24 7.95 -3.77
C SER A 159 10.20 9.44 -3.46
N THR A 160 9.69 10.24 -4.40
CA THR A 160 9.23 11.59 -4.10
C THR A 160 8.23 11.46 -2.96
N HIS A 161 8.64 11.79 -1.74
CA HIS A 161 7.68 12.09 -0.69
C HIS A 161 6.82 13.21 -1.28
N SER A 162 5.53 12.93 -1.45
CA SER A 162 4.57 13.96 -1.81
C SER A 162 3.53 14.00 -0.71
N LEU A 163 3.31 15.18 -0.17
CA LEU A 163 2.18 15.42 0.72
C LEU A 163 0.90 15.33 -0.11
N VAL A 164 -0.02 14.49 0.33
CA VAL A 164 -1.36 14.39 -0.26
C VAL A 164 -2.34 14.99 0.72
N HIS A 165 -3.03 16.04 0.26
CA HIS A 165 -4.17 16.61 0.94
C HIS A 165 -5.43 15.87 0.48
N ARG A 166 -6.13 15.23 1.42
CA ARG A 166 -7.30 14.40 1.11
C ARG A 166 -8.48 14.82 1.98
N TYR A 167 -9.65 14.94 1.34
CA TYR A 167 -10.93 15.00 2.05
C TYR A 167 -11.27 13.62 2.62
N ILE A 168 -11.57 13.58 3.91
CA ILE A 168 -11.77 12.34 4.66
C ILE A 168 -13.25 12.08 4.94
N GLY A 169 -14.02 13.13 5.21
CA GLY A 169 -15.45 12.99 5.48
C GLY A 169 -16.05 14.21 6.15
N GLU A 170 -17.29 14.04 6.59
CA GLU A 170 -18.09 15.06 7.27
C GLU A 170 -18.44 14.56 8.67
N LEU A 171 -18.26 15.40 9.68
CA LEU A 171 -18.62 15.15 11.07
C LEU A 171 -19.84 16.03 11.42
N PRO A 172 -21.00 15.46 11.77
CA PRO A 172 -22.15 16.25 12.22
C PRO A 172 -21.89 16.83 13.61
N LEU A 173 -22.16 18.13 13.79
CA LEU A 173 -21.90 18.91 15.00
C LEU A 173 -23.17 19.64 15.50
N PRO A 174 -24.27 18.93 15.82
CA PRO A 174 -25.52 19.55 16.24
C PRO A 174 -25.40 20.35 17.55
N SER A 175 -24.47 20.00 18.44
CA SER A 175 -24.24 20.73 19.70
C SER A 175 -23.49 22.05 19.50
N ARG A 176 -22.85 22.23 18.33
CA ARG A 176 -21.89 23.31 18.05
C ARG A 176 -20.70 23.37 19.02
N VAL A 177 -20.38 22.21 19.61
CA VAL A 177 -19.19 22.01 20.44
C VAL A 177 -18.45 20.78 19.91
N LEU A 178 -17.23 21.01 19.43
CA LEU A 178 -16.34 19.95 18.98
C LEU A 178 -15.37 19.59 20.11
N LEU A 179 -15.32 18.31 20.46
CA LEU A 179 -14.34 17.76 21.40
C LEU A 179 -13.18 17.12 20.63
N LEU A 180 -11.96 17.39 21.10
CA LEU A 180 -10.72 16.86 20.55
C LEU A 180 -9.87 16.26 21.67
N ALA A 181 -9.49 15.00 21.57
CA ALA A 181 -8.57 14.40 22.54
C ALA A 181 -7.94 13.10 22.03
N ASP A 182 -6.98 12.60 22.80
CA ASP A 182 -6.68 11.16 22.84
C ASP A 182 -7.93 10.37 23.25
N PRO A 183 -8.21 9.19 22.67
CA PRO A 183 -9.29 8.31 23.10
C PRO A 183 -9.37 8.10 24.62
N LYS A 184 -8.23 7.94 25.31
CA LYS A 184 -8.18 7.69 26.77
C LYS A 184 -8.41 8.93 27.62
N ASN A 185 -8.37 10.12 27.02
CA ASN A 185 -8.41 11.41 27.72
C ASN A 185 -9.59 12.28 27.25
N LEU A 186 -10.67 11.69 26.73
CA LEU A 186 -11.88 12.45 26.38
C LEU A 186 -12.68 12.82 27.65
N PRO A 187 -13.19 14.07 27.76
CA PRO A 187 -12.95 15.21 26.88
C PRO A 187 -11.61 15.89 27.15
N GLY A 188 -10.88 16.24 26.08
CA GLY A 188 -9.60 16.97 26.15
C GLY A 188 -9.80 18.46 25.94
N LEU A 189 -9.79 18.89 24.67
CA LEU A 189 -10.05 20.27 24.26
C LEU A 189 -11.47 20.43 23.72
N SER A 190 -12.23 21.39 24.25
CA SER A 190 -13.54 21.77 23.73
C SER A 190 -13.44 23.03 22.88
N VAL A 191 -13.89 22.94 21.63
CA VAL A 191 -13.87 24.04 20.67
C VAL A 191 -15.30 24.49 20.37
N THR A 192 -15.53 25.81 20.44
CA THR A 192 -16.82 26.47 20.20
C THR A 192 -16.65 27.68 19.27
N GLY A 193 -17.75 28.36 18.94
CA GLY A 193 -17.71 29.62 18.18
C GLY A 193 -17.72 29.47 16.65
N PHE A 194 -18.02 28.28 16.13
CA PHE A 194 -18.33 28.04 14.72
C PHE A 194 -19.85 28.05 14.47
N GLY A 195 -20.27 28.45 13.26
CA GLY A 195 -21.69 28.60 12.92
C GLY A 195 -22.35 27.35 12.32
N GLY A 196 -21.57 26.46 11.70
CA GLY A 196 -22.06 25.28 10.99
C GLY A 196 -22.55 24.14 11.88
N GLU A 197 -23.46 23.32 11.35
CA GLU A 197 -23.96 22.08 11.99
C GLU A 197 -23.16 20.83 11.56
N ALA A 198 -22.11 21.03 10.77
CA ALA A 198 -21.22 19.99 10.31
C ALA A 198 -19.82 20.57 10.10
N ALA A 199 -18.82 19.70 10.18
CA ALA A 199 -17.44 20.01 9.84
C ALA A 199 -16.92 19.07 8.76
N TYR A 200 -16.18 19.63 7.81
CA TYR A 200 -15.51 18.91 6.74
C TYR A 200 -14.06 18.61 7.15
N LEU A 201 -13.70 17.34 7.12
CA LEU A 201 -12.40 16.85 7.58
C LEU A 201 -11.46 16.66 6.41
N PHE A 202 -10.29 17.28 6.52
CA PHE A 202 -9.19 17.15 5.58
C PHE A 202 -7.95 16.66 6.32
N MET A 203 -7.13 15.87 5.63
CA MET A 203 -5.92 15.32 6.19
C MET A 203 -4.77 15.50 5.21
N THR A 204 -3.61 15.85 5.74
CA THR A 204 -2.34 15.89 5.01
C THR A 204 -1.49 14.70 5.44
N GLN A 205 -1.14 13.82 4.51
CA GLN A 205 -0.35 12.62 4.80
C GLN A 205 0.74 12.40 3.76
N GLU A 206 1.82 11.69 4.13
CA GLU A 206 2.81 11.22 3.16
C GLU A 206 2.18 10.22 2.18
N SER A 207 2.42 10.37 0.89
CA SER A 207 2.14 9.30 -0.08
C SER A 207 3.27 8.28 -0.09
N THR A 208 3.47 7.55 1.01
CA THR A 208 4.41 6.42 1.07
C THR A 208 3.64 5.09 0.95
N PRO A 209 3.96 4.23 -0.03
CA PRO A 209 3.49 2.85 -0.01
C PRO A 209 4.21 2.06 1.10
N PRO A 210 3.56 1.08 1.78
CA PRO A 210 2.20 0.60 1.60
C PRO A 210 1.22 1.21 2.63
N ARG A 211 0.10 1.75 2.12
CA ARG A 211 -1.20 1.96 2.78
C ARG A 211 -1.37 2.94 3.94
N TYR A 212 -0.34 3.35 4.68
CA TYR A 212 -0.53 4.33 5.75
C TYR A 212 0.59 5.36 5.76
N GLY A 213 0.38 6.41 4.97
CA GLY A 213 1.18 7.62 5.09
C GLY A 213 1.15 8.14 6.52
N ARG A 214 2.28 8.65 7.02
CA ARG A 214 2.26 9.40 8.27
C ARG A 214 1.33 10.60 8.10
N VAL A 215 0.40 10.76 9.03
CA VAL A 215 -0.48 11.92 9.08
C VAL A 215 0.31 13.08 9.67
N HIS A 216 0.42 14.17 8.90
CA HIS A 216 1.12 15.39 9.31
C HIS A 216 0.18 16.41 9.90
N SER A 217 -1.02 16.55 9.32
CA SER A 217 -2.01 17.49 9.83
C SER A 217 -3.43 17.03 9.57
N VAL A 218 -4.31 17.44 10.47
CA VAL A 218 -5.76 17.31 10.33
C VAL A 218 -6.35 18.71 10.37
N ARG A 219 -7.12 19.04 9.34
CA ARG A 219 -7.82 20.32 9.19
C ARG A 219 -9.31 20.07 9.23
N VAL A 220 -9.99 20.77 10.11
CA VAL A 220 -11.44 20.70 10.34
C VAL A 220 -12.03 22.02 9.87
N MET A 221 -12.81 21.99 8.80
CA MET A 221 -13.38 23.19 8.18
C MET A 221 -14.88 23.28 8.46
N PHE A 222 -15.31 24.38 9.04
CA PHE A 222 -16.73 24.66 9.35
C PHE A 222 -17.36 25.53 8.25
N GLU A 223 -16.62 26.54 7.79
CA GLU A 223 -17.07 27.53 6.80
C GLU A 223 -15.87 27.95 5.92
N THR A 224 -16.14 28.47 4.73
CA THR A 224 -15.12 29.06 3.85
C THR A 224 -15.10 30.58 4.01
N ALA A 225 -13.92 31.18 4.12
CA ALA A 225 -13.76 32.63 4.16
C ALA A 225 -12.49 33.06 3.41
N ASP A 226 -12.54 34.23 2.77
CA ASP A 226 -11.42 34.76 1.97
C ASP A 226 -10.31 35.36 2.84
N GLU A 227 -10.69 36.01 3.96
CA GLU A 227 -9.77 36.60 4.92
C GLU A 227 -9.92 35.94 6.28
N VAL A 228 -8.83 35.33 6.76
CA VAL A 228 -8.80 34.64 8.05
C VAL A 228 -7.64 35.11 8.91
N ARG A 229 -7.85 35.19 10.22
CA ARG A 229 -6.82 35.40 11.23
C ARG A 229 -6.55 34.10 11.96
N ARG A 230 -5.27 33.73 12.09
CA ARG A 230 -4.86 32.54 12.83
C ARG A 230 -4.64 32.86 14.30
N ARG A 231 -5.20 32.05 15.19
CA ARG A 231 -4.99 32.14 16.64
C ARG A 231 -4.94 30.74 17.24
N ARG A 232 -4.04 30.55 18.21
CA ARG A 232 -3.99 29.31 19.01
C ARG A 232 -5.23 29.16 19.88
N LEU A 233 -5.92 28.02 19.77
CA LEU A 233 -7.09 27.67 20.56
C LEU A 233 -6.70 26.95 21.85
N GLY A 234 -5.67 26.10 21.78
CA GLY A 234 -5.19 25.29 22.89
C GLY A 234 -4.19 24.24 22.42
N GLU A 235 -4.01 23.22 23.25
CA GLU A 235 -3.18 22.04 23.00
C GLU A 235 -4.01 20.78 23.21
N VAL A 236 -3.67 19.70 22.50
CA VAL A 236 -4.24 18.37 22.72
C VAL A 236 -3.10 17.38 23.01
N PRO A 237 -3.05 16.79 24.22
CA PRO A 237 -2.15 15.68 24.51
C PRO A 237 -2.65 14.38 23.84
N ILE A 238 -1.74 13.62 23.24
CA ILE A 238 -1.97 12.33 22.59
C ILE A 238 -0.98 11.33 23.16
N ASP A 239 -1.48 10.22 23.71
CA ASP A 239 -0.71 9.17 24.38
C ASP A 239 -0.88 7.79 23.72
N THR A 240 -1.85 7.66 22.83
CA THR A 240 -2.17 6.41 22.12
C THR A 240 -1.84 6.50 20.64
N ALA A 241 -1.12 7.56 20.25
CA ALA A 241 -0.94 7.98 18.86
C ALA A 241 -2.26 8.08 18.08
N ARG A 242 -3.38 8.41 18.75
CA ARG A 242 -4.70 8.60 18.14
C ARG A 242 -5.30 9.95 18.53
N LEU A 243 -6.02 10.54 17.58
CA LEU A 243 -6.85 11.71 17.80
C LEU A 243 -8.30 11.35 17.51
N VAL A 244 -9.19 11.67 18.45
CA VAL A 244 -10.64 11.59 18.30
C VAL A 244 -11.20 13.01 18.13
N LEU A 245 -12.10 13.16 17.16
CA LEU A 245 -12.95 14.33 16.95
C LEU A 245 -14.41 13.90 17.08
N VAL A 246 -15.17 14.58 17.94
CA VAL A 246 -16.57 14.22 18.22
C VAL A 246 -17.40 15.44 18.61
N ASP A 247 -18.67 15.47 18.22
CA ASP A 247 -19.65 16.43 18.77
C ASP A 247 -19.93 16.14 20.25
N GLN A 248 -20.02 17.17 21.10
CA GLN A 248 -20.30 16.98 22.51
C GLN A 248 -21.59 16.18 22.77
N GLY A 249 -22.67 16.43 22.03
CA GLY A 249 -23.93 15.71 22.20
C GLY A 249 -23.85 14.23 21.77
N ASN A 250 -22.99 13.90 20.81
CA ASN A 250 -22.72 12.51 20.43
C ASN A 250 -21.82 11.83 21.47
N TYR A 251 -20.83 12.55 22.01
CA TYR A 251 -20.00 12.05 23.10
C TYR A 251 -20.85 11.70 24.33
N ASP A 252 -21.68 12.63 24.80
CA ASP A 252 -22.52 12.44 25.99
C ASP A 252 -23.52 11.28 25.84
N ARG A 253 -23.95 10.98 24.61
CA ARG A 253 -24.94 9.93 24.32
C ARG A 253 -24.32 8.57 24.04
N ASP A 254 -23.23 8.53 23.27
CA ASP A 254 -22.76 7.33 22.59
C ASP A 254 -21.31 6.95 22.97
N TRP A 255 -20.54 7.81 23.67
CA TRP A 255 -19.21 7.44 24.14
C TRP A 255 -19.29 6.58 25.40
N ASN A 256 -18.62 5.43 25.36
CA ASN A 256 -18.49 4.53 26.48
C ASN A 256 -17.06 3.98 26.55
N GLU A 257 -16.51 3.97 27.76
CA GLU A 257 -15.19 3.36 28.04
C GLU A 257 -15.32 1.85 28.23
N GLU A 258 -16.46 1.43 28.80
CA GLU A 258 -16.83 0.03 28.99
C GLU A 258 -17.97 -0.31 28.02
N GLY A 259 -17.71 -1.27 27.13
CA GLY A 259 -18.70 -1.74 26.19
C GLY A 259 -19.63 -2.79 26.83
N PRO A 260 -20.81 -3.03 26.24
CA PRO A 260 -21.80 -3.94 26.80
C PRO A 260 -21.43 -5.43 26.70
N MET A 261 -20.36 -5.76 25.97
CA MET A 261 -19.87 -7.13 25.81
C MET A 261 -18.58 -7.31 26.59
N ARG A 262 -18.23 -8.54 26.95
CA ARG A 262 -16.90 -8.91 27.45
C ARG A 262 -16.45 -10.11 26.64
N ARG A 263 -15.79 -9.89 25.51
CA ARG A 263 -15.31 -10.95 24.63
C ARG A 263 -13.87 -11.28 24.99
N GLY A 264 -13.59 -12.54 25.32
CA GLY A 264 -12.20 -12.98 25.50
C GLY A 264 -11.52 -13.13 24.16
N ILE A 265 -10.39 -12.47 23.96
CA ILE A 265 -9.57 -12.55 22.75
C ILE A 265 -8.20 -13.15 23.06
N ILE A 266 -7.74 -14.05 22.19
CA ILE A 266 -6.44 -14.72 22.33
C ILE A 266 -5.44 -14.04 21.40
N VAL A 267 -4.51 -13.29 21.98
CA VAL A 267 -3.66 -12.33 21.25
C VAL A 267 -2.34 -12.95 20.75
N THR A 268 -2.11 -14.23 21.03
CA THR A 268 -0.83 -14.88 20.73
C THR A 268 -0.69 -15.31 19.27
N ARG A 269 0.52 -15.15 18.69
CA ARG A 269 0.82 -15.46 17.27
C ARG A 269 0.71 -16.95 16.91
N ASN A 270 0.79 -17.85 17.91
CA ASN A 270 0.56 -19.29 17.77
C ASN A 270 -0.65 -19.69 18.64
N SER A 271 -1.83 -19.19 18.28
CA SER A 271 -3.06 -19.34 19.06
C SER A 271 -3.52 -20.79 19.22
N ASP A 272 -3.17 -21.68 18.30
CA ASP A 272 -3.79 -23.00 18.20
C ASP A 272 -3.52 -23.88 19.43
N ASP A 273 -2.27 -23.92 19.91
CA ASP A 273 -1.89 -24.63 21.11
C ASP A 273 -2.62 -24.10 22.35
N LEU A 274 -2.67 -22.77 22.52
CA LEU A 274 -3.33 -22.16 23.68
C LEU A 274 -4.84 -22.36 23.62
N ILE A 275 -5.44 -22.33 22.43
CA ILE A 275 -6.85 -22.62 22.22
C ILE A 275 -7.17 -24.05 22.62
N GLU A 276 -6.39 -25.02 22.14
CA GLU A 276 -6.58 -26.44 22.47
C GLU A 276 -6.42 -26.67 23.97
N GLU A 277 -5.37 -26.10 24.57
CA GLU A 277 -5.13 -26.18 26.01
C GLU A 277 -6.27 -25.56 26.84
N LEU A 278 -6.78 -24.37 26.48
CA LEU A 278 -7.91 -23.72 27.17
C LEU A 278 -9.22 -24.50 26.96
N HIS A 279 -9.39 -25.14 25.80
CA HIS A 279 -10.54 -26.02 25.55
C HIS A 279 -10.50 -27.26 26.44
N GLU A 280 -9.35 -27.94 26.52
CA GLU A 280 -9.18 -29.15 27.33
C GLU A 280 -9.26 -28.88 28.83
N SER A 281 -8.67 -27.78 29.30
CA SER A 281 -8.56 -27.47 30.73
C SER A 281 -9.76 -26.72 31.31
N LEU A 282 -10.31 -25.76 30.57
CA LEU A 282 -11.36 -24.85 31.04
C LEU A 282 -12.67 -24.98 30.25
N GLY A 283 -12.73 -25.85 29.23
CA GLY A 283 -13.94 -26.05 28.42
C GLY A 283 -14.29 -24.85 27.54
N VAL A 284 -13.32 -23.98 27.26
CA VAL A 284 -13.53 -22.76 26.46
C VAL A 284 -13.76 -23.13 25.00
N GLU A 285 -14.80 -22.58 24.38
CA GLU A 285 -15.06 -22.69 22.93
C GLU A 285 -14.70 -21.37 22.22
N ILE A 286 -14.20 -21.46 20.98
CA ILE A 286 -13.86 -20.30 20.15
C ILE A 286 -14.96 -20.06 19.09
N GLU A 287 -15.38 -18.81 18.93
CA GLU A 287 -16.33 -18.33 17.92
C GLU A 287 -15.67 -17.28 17.02
N GLY A 288 -15.17 -17.72 15.86
CA GLY A 288 -14.66 -16.82 14.82
C GLY A 288 -13.44 -15.99 15.26
N THR A 289 -13.33 -14.79 14.72
CA THR A 289 -12.21 -13.87 14.96
C THR A 289 -12.69 -12.44 15.18
N PHE A 290 -12.09 -11.73 16.13
CA PHE A 290 -12.28 -10.30 16.38
C PHE A 290 -10.95 -9.55 16.18
N SER A 291 -10.93 -8.55 15.29
CA SER A 291 -9.70 -7.81 14.93
C SER A 291 -8.53 -8.72 14.52
N GLY A 292 -8.84 -9.80 13.81
CA GLY A 292 -7.86 -10.82 13.39
C GLY A 292 -7.46 -11.86 14.44
N TYR A 293 -7.94 -11.74 15.68
CA TYR A 293 -7.61 -12.67 16.78
C TYR A 293 -8.77 -13.63 17.08
N PRO A 294 -8.50 -14.90 17.45
CA PRO A 294 -9.53 -15.84 17.89
C PRO A 294 -10.31 -15.33 19.11
N CYS A 295 -11.63 -15.48 19.07
CA CYS A 295 -12.54 -14.97 20.11
C CYS A 295 -13.22 -16.12 20.85
N ILE A 296 -13.30 -16.05 22.17
CA ILE A 296 -14.10 -16.96 23.00
C ILE A 296 -15.59 -16.76 22.67
N LYS A 297 -16.32 -17.86 22.60
CA LYS A 297 -17.75 -17.90 22.33
C LYS A 297 -18.54 -17.33 23.52
N GLY A 298 -19.35 -16.31 23.23
CA GLY A 298 -20.19 -15.65 24.23
C GLY A 298 -19.43 -14.69 25.18
N PRO A 299 -20.13 -14.06 26.14
CA PRO A 299 -19.52 -13.17 27.11
C PRO A 299 -18.70 -13.95 28.15
N VAL A 300 -17.50 -13.45 28.43
CA VAL A 300 -16.58 -13.95 29.44
C VAL A 300 -16.89 -13.28 30.77
N SER A 301 -17.19 -14.09 31.79
CA SER A 301 -17.39 -13.61 33.17
C SER A 301 -16.06 -13.27 33.84
N GLU A 302 -16.10 -12.53 34.95
CA GLU A 302 -14.91 -12.20 35.73
C GLU A 302 -14.21 -13.44 36.29
N GLU A 303 -15.00 -14.44 36.68
CA GLU A 303 -14.49 -15.72 37.17
C GLU A 303 -13.73 -16.46 36.05
N LEU A 304 -14.34 -16.56 34.86
CA LEU A 304 -13.70 -17.21 33.72
C LEU A 304 -12.44 -16.46 33.26
N GLU A 305 -12.47 -15.12 33.26
CA GLU A 305 -11.28 -14.31 33.00
C GLU A 305 -10.16 -14.62 34.01
N ALA A 306 -10.48 -14.67 35.31
CA ALA A 306 -9.50 -14.96 36.34
C ALA A 306 -8.93 -16.38 36.20
N GLU A 307 -9.75 -17.36 35.84
CA GLU A 307 -9.33 -18.74 35.58
C GLU A 307 -8.39 -18.83 34.38
N ILE A 308 -8.72 -18.18 33.26
CA ILE A 308 -7.86 -18.13 32.07
C ILE A 308 -6.53 -17.45 32.38
N ARG A 309 -6.56 -16.30 33.06
CA ARG A 309 -5.33 -15.57 33.44
C ARG A 309 -4.46 -16.40 34.39
N ALA A 310 -5.06 -17.09 35.36
CA ALA A 310 -4.35 -17.99 36.27
C ALA A 310 -3.73 -19.18 35.54
N TYR A 311 -4.46 -19.79 34.60
CA TYR A 311 -3.95 -20.87 33.75
C TYR A 311 -2.70 -20.41 32.99
N ILE A 312 -2.80 -19.31 32.24
CA ILE A 312 -1.69 -18.76 31.45
C ILE A 312 -0.51 -18.41 32.34
N ALA A 313 -0.73 -17.72 33.46
CA ALA A 313 0.34 -17.33 34.38
C ALA A 313 1.04 -18.54 35.04
N SER A 314 0.34 -19.65 35.22
CA SER A 314 0.89 -20.88 35.82
C SER A 314 1.72 -21.71 34.83
N ASN A 315 1.52 -21.51 33.52
CA ASN A 315 2.14 -22.31 32.49
C ASN A 315 3.42 -21.63 31.95
N PRO A 316 4.62 -22.20 32.18
CA PRO A 316 5.88 -21.60 31.76
C PRO A 316 6.05 -21.45 30.24
N LYS A 317 5.16 -22.08 29.44
CA LYS A 317 5.09 -21.91 27.97
C LYS A 317 4.66 -20.50 27.56
N TYR A 318 3.99 -19.75 28.45
CA TYR A 318 3.44 -18.42 28.19
C TYR A 318 4.06 -17.37 29.12
N PRO A 319 5.34 -17.00 28.91
CA PRO A 319 5.94 -15.89 29.65
C PRO A 319 5.19 -14.60 29.29
N ASP A 320 4.75 -13.86 30.30
CA ASP A 320 3.99 -12.60 30.18
C ASP A 320 2.51 -12.75 29.78
N TYR A 321 1.69 -13.24 30.73
CA TYR A 321 0.26 -13.53 30.52
C TYR A 321 -0.57 -12.38 29.91
N PHE A 322 -0.20 -11.12 30.15
CA PHE A 322 -0.87 -9.96 29.57
C PHE A 322 -0.81 -9.92 28.03
N THR A 323 0.11 -10.64 27.42
CA THR A 323 0.29 -10.68 25.96
C THR A 323 -0.50 -11.80 25.27
N HIS A 324 -1.12 -12.69 26.04
CA HIS A 324 -1.75 -13.90 25.50
C HIS A 324 -3.28 -13.86 25.54
N PHE A 325 -3.87 -13.10 26.48
CA PHE A 325 -5.32 -13.02 26.65
C PHE A 325 -5.76 -11.62 27.10
N GLU A 326 -6.76 -11.08 26.39
CA GLU A 326 -7.38 -9.79 26.68
C GLU A 326 -8.91 -9.89 26.66
N ILE A 327 -9.59 -8.97 27.35
CA ILE A 327 -11.03 -8.80 27.25
C ILE A 327 -11.28 -7.61 26.34
N ALA A 328 -11.94 -7.85 25.21
CA ALA A 328 -12.49 -6.82 24.35
C ALA A 328 -13.95 -6.57 24.72
N THR A 329 -14.28 -5.35 25.09
CA THR A 329 -15.62 -4.93 25.49
C THR A 329 -16.47 -4.36 24.36
N ASP A 330 -15.88 -4.09 23.20
CA ASP A 330 -16.53 -3.38 22.08
C ASP A 330 -16.95 -1.95 22.46
N SER A 331 -16.19 -1.33 23.38
CA SER A 331 -16.39 0.05 23.79
C SER A 331 -16.01 1.03 22.69
N SER A 332 -16.53 2.26 22.75
CA SER A 332 -16.11 3.34 21.86
C SER A 332 -14.61 3.63 22.00
N LEU A 333 -14.06 3.51 23.21
CA LEU A 333 -12.63 3.59 23.47
C LEU A 333 -11.84 2.50 22.73
N GLU A 334 -12.21 1.22 22.89
CA GLU A 334 -11.51 0.12 22.23
C GLU A 334 -11.59 0.24 20.71
N ARG A 335 -12.75 0.61 20.16
CA ARG A 335 -12.91 0.84 18.72
C ARG A 335 -12.05 2.00 18.22
N ALA A 336 -11.88 3.05 19.02
CA ALA A 336 -10.96 4.16 18.69
C ALA A 336 -9.48 3.73 18.76
N LEU A 337 -9.14 2.71 19.57
CA LEU A 337 -7.79 2.17 19.65
C LEU A 337 -7.51 1.10 18.58
N CYS A 338 -8.54 0.43 18.06
CA CYS A 338 -8.40 -0.70 17.15
C CYS A 338 -7.98 -0.27 15.71
N PRO A 339 -6.97 -0.90 15.10
CA PRO A 339 -6.24 -0.35 13.96
C PRO A 339 -6.81 -0.68 12.57
N GLU A 340 -7.91 -1.43 12.44
CA GLU A 340 -8.25 -2.03 11.14
C GLU A 340 -8.57 -1.01 10.05
N ASP A 341 -8.98 0.21 10.38
CA ASP A 341 -8.96 1.33 9.44
C ASP A 341 -8.83 2.66 10.19
N GLY A 342 -7.62 3.23 10.20
CA GLY A 342 -7.33 4.56 10.78
C GLY A 342 -8.03 5.75 10.11
N LEU A 343 -9.14 5.51 9.42
CA LEU A 343 -10.02 6.47 8.74
C LEU A 343 -11.48 6.01 8.74
N GLN A 344 -11.91 5.19 9.71
CA GLN A 344 -13.31 4.79 9.76
C GLN A 344 -14.13 5.71 10.70
N PRO A 345 -15.25 6.27 10.21
CA PRO A 345 -16.29 6.71 11.12
C PRO A 345 -16.73 5.52 11.98
N ILE A 346 -16.65 5.63 13.31
CA ILE A 346 -17.15 4.60 14.22
C ILE A 346 -18.68 4.64 14.18
N ALA A 347 -19.30 3.97 13.20
CA ALA A 347 -20.71 3.63 13.18
C ALA A 347 -21.00 2.73 11.98
N ASP A 348 -21.62 1.57 12.21
CA ASP A 348 -22.19 0.71 11.17
C ASP A 348 -23.36 1.34 10.37
N ARG A 349 -23.48 2.69 10.28
CA ARG A 349 -24.52 3.45 9.57
C ARG A 349 -24.06 4.86 9.13
N PRO A 350 -24.72 5.51 8.13
CA PRO A 350 -24.08 6.36 7.12
C PRO A 350 -23.73 7.80 7.55
N LYS A 351 -23.48 8.07 8.82
CA LYS A 351 -22.85 9.30 9.31
C LYS A 351 -22.00 8.96 10.53
N GLY A 352 -20.69 9.18 10.44
CA GLY A 352 -19.79 8.94 11.56
C GLY A 352 -20.10 9.85 12.73
N LEU A 353 -20.41 9.25 13.88
CA LEU A 353 -20.60 9.99 15.13
C LEU A 353 -19.26 10.47 15.69
N PHE A 354 -18.20 9.73 15.41
CA PHE A 354 -16.82 9.97 15.83
C PHE A 354 -15.90 9.88 14.62
N PHE A 355 -14.89 10.73 14.59
CA PHE A 355 -13.76 10.58 13.68
C PHE A 355 -12.52 10.23 14.47
N VAL A 356 -11.80 9.20 14.04
CA VAL A 356 -10.54 8.78 14.64
C VAL A 356 -9.46 8.74 13.57
N CYS A 357 -8.30 9.29 13.88
CA CYS A 357 -7.13 9.19 13.02
C CYS A 357 -5.88 8.88 13.84
N GLY A 358 -4.88 8.26 13.21
CA GLY A 358 -3.57 8.09 13.83
C GLY A 358 -2.73 9.37 13.76
N ALA A 359 -2.14 9.77 14.88
CA ALA A 359 -1.04 10.73 14.87
C ALA A 359 0.20 10.02 14.29
N GLY A 360 0.71 10.52 13.16
CA GLY A 360 1.83 9.88 12.45
C GLY A 360 3.18 9.88 13.20
N TYR A 361 3.23 10.53 14.37
CA TYR A 361 4.45 10.88 15.10
C TYR A 361 4.46 10.37 16.56
N GLY A 362 3.47 9.56 16.95
CA GLY A 362 3.41 8.95 18.28
C GLY A 362 2.83 9.88 19.35
N ASP A 363 3.40 9.78 20.55
CA ASP A 363 2.91 10.47 21.75
C ASP A 363 3.46 11.90 21.81
N GLY A 364 2.64 12.85 22.26
CA GLY A 364 3.03 14.24 22.38
C GLY A 364 1.88 15.21 22.59
N THR A 365 2.22 16.49 22.73
CA THR A 365 1.24 17.58 22.88
C THR A 365 1.26 18.43 21.63
N TYR A 366 0.10 18.56 20.98
CA TYR A 366 -0.02 19.20 19.68
C TYR A 366 -0.86 20.48 19.75
N ASP A 367 -0.39 21.52 19.08
CA ASP A 367 -1.09 22.79 19.00
C ASP A 367 -2.34 22.70 18.12
N VAL A 368 -3.43 23.29 18.62
CA VAL A 368 -4.66 23.48 17.87
C VAL A 368 -4.77 24.94 17.46
N ILE A 369 -4.67 25.19 16.16
CA ILE A 369 -4.70 26.53 15.58
C ILE A 369 -6.06 26.76 14.92
N GLY A 370 -6.79 27.79 15.36
CA GLY A 370 -8.05 28.22 14.78
C GLY A 370 -7.85 29.33 13.75
N GLU A 371 -8.66 29.29 12.70
CA GLU A 371 -8.81 30.34 11.69
C GLU A 371 -10.14 31.06 11.91
N PHE A 372 -10.08 32.38 12.05
CA PHE A 372 -11.22 33.23 12.37
C PHE A 372 -11.54 34.22 11.26
N ALA A 373 -12.79 34.30 10.85
CA ALA A 373 -13.33 35.36 9.99
C ALA A 373 -14.43 36.10 10.75
N ASN A 374 -14.32 37.42 10.88
CA ASN A 374 -15.27 38.24 11.64
C ASN A 374 -15.54 37.70 13.06
N GLU A 375 -14.48 37.33 13.80
CA GLU A 375 -14.52 36.73 15.14
C GLU A 375 -15.23 35.37 15.24
N ARG A 376 -15.61 34.74 14.11
CA ARG A 376 -16.16 33.38 14.06
C ARG A 376 -15.10 32.39 13.63
N LEU A 377 -15.10 31.21 14.25
CA LEU A 377 -14.20 30.12 13.88
C LEU A 377 -14.70 29.48 12.57
N VAL A 378 -13.88 29.57 11.52
CA VAL A 378 -14.21 29.02 10.19
C VAL A 378 -13.46 27.72 9.90
N ALA A 379 -12.30 27.52 10.50
CA ALA A 379 -11.56 26.25 10.46
C ALA A 379 -10.65 26.11 11.69
N LEU A 380 -10.19 24.89 11.95
CA LEU A 380 -9.05 24.64 12.82
C LEU A 380 -8.09 23.63 12.18
N GLU A 381 -6.84 23.65 12.61
CA GLU A 381 -5.77 22.77 12.15
C GLU A 381 -4.97 22.25 13.34
N ILE A 382 -4.66 20.97 13.29
CA ILE A 382 -3.79 20.27 14.24
C ILE A 382 -2.60 19.77 13.45
N ASN A 383 -1.41 20.25 13.78
CA ASN A 383 -0.17 19.86 13.14
C ASN A 383 0.57 18.88 14.04
N PHE A 384 0.80 17.67 13.56
CA PHE A 384 1.56 16.63 14.24
C PHE A 384 3.07 16.74 14.01
N LEU A 385 3.48 17.67 13.14
CA LEU A 385 4.88 17.98 12.86
C LEU A 385 5.43 18.99 13.86
N THR A 386 6.60 18.71 14.42
CA THR A 386 7.41 19.77 15.03
C THR A 386 7.92 20.72 13.94
N GLU A 387 8.32 21.94 14.33
CA GLU A 387 8.85 22.94 13.37
C GLU A 387 10.09 22.41 12.62
N GLU A 388 10.93 21.62 13.29
CA GLU A 388 12.09 20.98 12.66
C GLU A 388 11.69 19.90 11.65
N GLU A 389 10.69 19.07 11.98
CA GLU A 389 10.19 18.04 11.08
C GLU A 389 9.46 18.65 9.89
N ALA A 390 8.70 19.72 10.09
CA ALA A 390 8.08 20.48 9.00
C ALA A 390 9.15 20.98 8.02
N LYS A 391 10.24 21.59 8.51
CA LYS A 391 11.38 22.02 7.68
C LYS A 391 12.04 20.85 6.94
N ARG A 392 12.18 19.68 7.57
CA ARG A 392 12.75 18.48 6.92
C ARG A 392 11.83 17.94 5.84
N VAL A 393 10.53 17.87 6.11
CA VAL A 393 9.52 17.44 5.14
C VAL A 393 9.54 18.39 3.95
N GLU A 394 9.47 19.70 4.16
CA GLU A 394 9.56 20.72 3.09
C GLU A 394 10.85 20.59 2.27
N ALA A 395 12.00 20.41 2.91
CA ALA A 395 13.28 20.22 2.22
C ALA A 395 13.37 18.90 1.42
N SER A 396 12.54 17.91 1.76
CA SER A 396 12.47 16.62 1.07
C SER A 396 11.49 16.60 -0.10
N LEU A 397 10.60 17.60 -0.20
CA LEU A 397 9.68 17.75 -1.31
C LEU A 397 10.47 18.23 -2.55
N PRO A 398 10.20 17.68 -3.75
CA PRO A 398 10.79 18.20 -4.97
C PRO A 398 10.29 19.63 -5.20
N GLY A 399 11.23 20.59 -5.23
CA GLY A 399 10.96 22.00 -5.52
C GLY A 399 10.59 22.30 -6.95
#